data_AF-A0AAU2WY37-F1
#
_entry.id   AF-A0AAU2WY37-F1
#
_cell.length_a   1.000
_cell.length_b   1.000
_cell.length_c   1.000
_cell.angle_alpha   90.00
_cell.angle_beta   90.00
_cell.angle_gamma   90.00
#
_symmetry.space_group_name_H-M   'P 1'
#
loop_
_entity.id
_entity.type
_entity.pdbx_description
1 polymer ?
#
loop_
_entity_poly.entity_id
_entity_poly.type
_entity_poly.pdbx_seq_one_letter_code
_entity_poly.pdbx_strand_id
1 'polypeptide(L)'
;MTIDLDSLSALVERPDDEARARLRAQLPKQTGSAGSLGRLEDVAVWLAGVRGGDAARPVTTPRVVVFAGDHGIAGKNVSAYPAGHTARAVREAAAGGGAVGLLAGLYGAGVRVVDMAVDTDAALLPDAVARYRVRAASGSIDRHDALTTAQAEQAFRTGMEVADAEIDGGADLLVIGDIGVGSTTAAAVLIGALTGTDAAAAIGRGSGIDDTTWIRKCAAIRDALRRARPVLGDPLRLLAVSGGADFAAMSGFLLQAAIRRTPVVLDGVASAASALVVQRIAYRAPDWWLAGHVTPEPSHAKALDRMALEPLLDYKLRYGEATGALLALPIVQAAALLAAELPVDAKEDAAEGEKEAETAAADGTPDGTPDDASDDESPGDGSAVEAGQDPSPGASAGPTPGVGPRYIDPDTGQPSFLKHTPPTTP
;
A
#
# COMPACT_ATOMS: atom_id res chain seq x y z
N MET A 1 -31.16 -9.05 8.52
CA MET A 1 -30.27 -10.09 9.06
C MET A 1 -29.03 -9.38 9.54
N THR A 2 -28.56 -9.62 10.76
CA THR A 2 -27.33 -8.97 11.29
C THR A 2 -26.09 -9.55 10.60
N ILE A 3 -25.03 -8.78 10.38
CA ILE A 3 -23.76 -9.33 9.87
C ILE A 3 -23.20 -10.31 10.90
N ASP A 4 -22.87 -11.51 10.44
CA ASP A 4 -22.12 -12.49 11.21
C ASP A 4 -20.63 -12.38 10.89
N LEU A 5 -19.90 -11.69 11.76
CA LEU A 5 -18.46 -11.45 11.58
C LEU A 5 -17.63 -12.72 11.78
N ASP A 6 -18.10 -13.68 12.57
CA ASP A 6 -17.37 -14.93 12.83
C ASP A 6 -17.38 -15.80 11.56
N SER A 7 -18.55 -15.91 10.92
CA SER A 7 -18.67 -16.57 9.62
C SER A 7 -17.81 -15.89 8.54
N LEU A 8 -17.79 -14.56 8.47
CA LEU A 8 -16.94 -13.84 7.52
C LEU A 8 -15.44 -14.03 7.80
N SER A 9 -15.05 -14.06 9.08
CA SER A 9 -13.66 -14.28 9.50
C SER A 9 -13.14 -15.64 9.03
N ALA A 10 -13.97 -16.68 9.09
CA ALA A 10 -13.62 -18.02 8.64
C ALA A 10 -13.36 -18.13 7.12
N LEU A 11 -13.85 -17.17 6.32
CA LEU A 11 -13.62 -17.12 4.87
C LEU A 11 -12.28 -16.49 4.49
N VAL A 12 -11.58 -15.84 5.42
CA VAL A 12 -10.28 -15.22 5.14
C VAL A 12 -9.19 -16.29 5.16
N GLU A 13 -8.75 -16.66 3.97
CA GLU A 13 -7.64 -17.61 3.78
C GLU A 13 -6.28 -16.95 3.94
N ARG A 14 -5.24 -17.76 4.13
CA ARG A 14 -3.86 -17.28 4.08
C ARG A 14 -3.40 -17.19 2.62
N PRO A 15 -2.56 -16.20 2.27
CA PRO A 15 -1.85 -16.22 1.00
C PRO A 15 -0.97 -17.47 0.86
N ASP A 16 -0.63 -17.82 -0.38
CA ASP A 16 0.11 -19.03 -0.73
C ASP A 16 1.58 -18.96 -0.27
N ASP A 17 1.90 -19.69 0.81
CA ASP A 17 3.25 -19.77 1.36
C ASP A 17 4.22 -20.57 0.47
N GLU A 18 3.72 -21.50 -0.35
CA GLU A 18 4.56 -22.22 -1.31
C GLU A 18 4.95 -21.32 -2.48
N ALA A 19 4.02 -20.48 -2.98
CA ALA A 19 4.34 -19.48 -3.99
C ALA A 19 5.39 -18.48 -3.49
N ARG A 20 5.27 -18.04 -2.23
CA ARG A 20 6.30 -17.20 -1.58
C ARG A 20 7.65 -17.90 -1.54
N ALA A 21 7.69 -19.16 -1.13
CA ALA A 21 8.92 -19.94 -1.04
C ALA A 21 9.57 -20.16 -2.42
N ARG A 22 8.76 -20.50 -3.44
CA ARG A 22 9.22 -20.64 -4.84
C ARG A 22 9.87 -19.35 -5.34
N LEU A 23 9.20 -18.20 -5.18
CA LEU A 23 9.77 -16.94 -5.67
C LEU A 23 11.02 -16.52 -4.88
N ARG A 24 11.07 -16.75 -3.55
CA ARG A 24 12.30 -16.51 -2.76
C ARG A 24 13.50 -17.34 -3.23
N ALA A 25 13.25 -18.57 -3.69
CA ALA A 25 14.32 -19.43 -4.22
C ALA A 25 14.74 -19.02 -5.65
N GLN A 26 13.82 -18.43 -6.43
CA GLN A 26 14.07 -17.99 -7.80
C GLN A 26 14.81 -16.65 -7.88
N LEU A 27 14.49 -15.69 -7.01
CA LEU A 27 15.04 -14.33 -7.08
C LEU A 27 16.58 -14.26 -7.09
N PRO A 28 17.33 -15.01 -6.24
CA PRO A 28 18.78 -15.03 -6.29
C PRO A 28 19.32 -15.49 -7.65
N LYS A 29 18.64 -16.45 -8.29
CA LYS A 29 18.98 -16.91 -9.64
C LYS A 29 18.83 -15.82 -10.68
N GLN A 30 17.83 -14.97 -10.55
CA GLN A 30 17.61 -13.83 -11.47
C GLN A 30 18.58 -12.67 -11.24
N THR A 31 19.02 -12.46 -10.01
CA THR A 31 19.81 -11.27 -9.63
C THR A 31 21.29 -11.56 -9.42
N GLY A 32 21.70 -12.84 -9.43
CA GLY A 32 23.06 -13.31 -9.12
C GLY A 32 23.45 -13.18 -7.64
N SER A 33 22.56 -12.66 -6.79
CA SER A 33 22.76 -12.60 -5.34
C SER A 33 21.45 -12.31 -4.58
N ALA A 34 21.19 -13.09 -3.54
CA ALA A 34 20.01 -12.90 -2.69
C ALA A 34 19.98 -11.51 -2.02
N GLY A 35 18.84 -10.84 -2.03
CA GLY A 35 18.64 -9.56 -1.36
C GLY A 35 19.19 -8.34 -2.09
N SER A 36 19.71 -8.48 -3.31
CA SER A 36 20.29 -7.38 -4.08
C SER A 36 19.28 -6.32 -4.52
N LEU A 37 18.01 -6.69 -4.66
CA LEU A 37 16.91 -5.74 -4.91
C LEU A 37 16.25 -5.24 -3.61
N GLY A 38 16.75 -5.69 -2.45
CA GLY A 38 16.29 -5.26 -1.13
C GLY A 38 14.78 -5.39 -0.97
N ARG A 39 14.12 -4.29 -0.59
CA ARG A 39 12.68 -4.29 -0.30
C ARG A 39 11.78 -4.66 -1.48
N LEU A 40 12.26 -4.53 -2.73
CA LEU A 40 11.49 -4.96 -3.90
C LEU A 40 11.29 -6.49 -3.92
N GLU A 41 12.25 -7.27 -3.42
CA GLU A 41 12.12 -8.73 -3.30
C GLU A 41 10.98 -9.09 -2.34
N ASP A 42 10.88 -8.41 -1.20
CA ASP A 42 9.80 -8.62 -0.23
C ASP A 42 8.44 -8.34 -0.86
N VAL A 43 8.31 -7.27 -1.66
CA VAL A 43 7.07 -6.91 -2.35
C VAL A 43 6.73 -7.95 -3.42
N ALA A 44 7.71 -8.39 -4.20
CA ALA A 44 7.52 -9.43 -5.21
C ALA A 44 7.06 -10.76 -4.58
N VAL A 45 7.69 -11.15 -3.47
CA VAL A 45 7.32 -12.35 -2.70
C VAL A 45 5.93 -12.21 -2.08
N TRP A 46 5.59 -11.05 -1.54
CA TRP A 46 4.23 -10.78 -1.06
C TRP A 46 3.21 -10.94 -2.19
N LEU A 47 3.46 -10.34 -3.37
CA LEU A 47 2.64 -10.48 -4.57
C LEU A 47 2.47 -11.95 -4.98
N ALA A 48 3.54 -12.74 -4.92
CA ALA A 48 3.48 -14.17 -5.22
C ALA A 48 2.51 -14.94 -4.34
N GLY A 49 2.54 -14.65 -3.03
CA GLY A 49 1.64 -15.30 -2.08
C GLY A 49 0.19 -14.89 -2.29
N VAL A 50 -0.08 -13.58 -2.44
CA VAL A 50 -1.47 -13.09 -2.57
C VAL A 50 -2.07 -13.39 -3.94
N ARG A 51 -1.26 -13.64 -4.98
CA ARG A 51 -1.74 -14.01 -6.32
C ARG A 51 -1.69 -15.53 -6.60
N GLY A 52 -1.14 -16.34 -5.71
CA GLY A 52 -1.14 -17.81 -5.85
C GLY A 52 -0.21 -18.36 -6.93
N GLY A 53 1.06 -17.93 -6.95
CA GLY A 53 2.06 -18.41 -7.91
C GLY A 53 2.14 -17.62 -9.21
N ASP A 54 1.09 -16.89 -9.58
CA ASP A 54 1.06 -15.96 -10.71
C ASP A 54 1.69 -14.59 -10.37
N ALA A 55 2.71 -14.58 -9.51
CA ALA A 55 3.46 -13.38 -9.11
C ALA A 55 4.03 -12.62 -10.30
N ALA A 56 4.40 -13.39 -11.33
CA ALA A 56 4.94 -12.92 -12.59
C ALA A 56 3.91 -12.16 -13.45
N ARG A 57 2.63 -12.13 -13.06
CA ARG A 57 1.67 -11.32 -13.80
C ARG A 57 1.85 -9.84 -13.42
N PRO A 58 2.10 -8.93 -14.40
CA PRO A 58 2.16 -7.51 -14.12
C PRO A 58 0.85 -6.99 -13.51
N VAL A 59 0.94 -5.95 -12.67
CA VAL A 59 -0.23 -5.23 -12.17
C VAL A 59 -0.69 -4.24 -13.23
N THR A 60 -1.81 -4.55 -13.87
CA THR A 60 -2.33 -3.90 -15.08
C THR A 60 -3.65 -3.17 -14.87
N THR A 61 -4.47 -3.58 -13.90
CA THR A 61 -5.79 -3.00 -13.64
C THR A 61 -5.96 -2.57 -12.19
N PRO A 62 -5.08 -1.70 -11.65
CA PRO A 62 -5.24 -1.19 -10.29
C PRO A 62 -6.48 -0.30 -10.18
N ARG A 63 -7.22 -0.44 -9.08
CA ARG A 63 -8.44 0.34 -8.79
C ARG A 63 -8.34 1.06 -7.45
N VAL A 64 -8.52 2.37 -7.49
CA VAL A 64 -8.55 3.24 -6.31
C VAL A 64 -9.98 3.44 -5.87
N VAL A 65 -10.26 3.17 -4.59
CA VAL A 65 -11.54 3.46 -3.95
C VAL A 65 -11.34 4.44 -2.81
N VAL A 66 -12.00 5.58 -2.91
CA VAL A 66 -11.96 6.64 -1.89
C VAL A 66 -13.30 6.70 -1.18
N PHE A 67 -13.30 6.44 0.12
CA PHE A 67 -14.49 6.57 0.96
C PHE A 67 -14.53 7.95 1.61
N ALA A 68 -15.64 8.66 1.44
CA ALA A 68 -15.80 10.02 1.93
C ALA A 68 -16.83 10.13 3.06
N GLY A 69 -16.49 10.87 4.11
CA GLY A 69 -17.37 11.09 5.25
C GLY A 69 -16.92 12.23 6.15
N ASP A 70 -17.84 13.10 6.53
CA ASP A 70 -17.58 14.14 7.52
C ASP A 70 -17.77 13.60 8.95
N HIS A 71 -17.03 14.16 9.89
CA HIS A 71 -17.05 13.74 11.29
C HIS A 71 -17.44 14.91 12.20
N GLY A 72 -18.50 14.76 13.00
CA GLY A 72 -19.00 15.82 13.89
C GLY A 72 -17.97 16.34 14.89
N ILE A 73 -16.93 15.56 15.18
CA ILE A 73 -15.79 15.98 16.01
C ILE A 73 -15.03 17.17 15.42
N ALA A 74 -15.10 17.37 14.09
CA ALA A 74 -14.55 18.52 13.39
C ALA A 74 -15.07 19.86 13.95
N GLY A 75 -16.30 19.90 14.47
CA GLY A 75 -16.88 21.09 15.10
C GLY A 75 -16.13 21.60 16.34
N LYS A 76 -15.17 20.82 16.88
CA LYS A 76 -14.25 21.25 17.95
C LYS A 76 -12.99 21.95 17.44
N ASN A 77 -12.91 22.25 16.15
CA ASN A 77 -11.73 22.83 15.50
C ASN A 77 -10.47 21.99 15.79
N VAL A 78 -10.59 20.67 15.53
CA VAL A 78 -9.51 19.67 15.66
C VAL A 78 -8.78 19.40 14.33
N SER A 79 -9.17 20.13 13.28
CA SER A 79 -8.63 20.07 11.93
C SER A 79 -8.19 21.47 11.50
N ALA A 80 -7.19 21.55 10.63
CA ALA A 80 -6.84 22.81 9.96
C ALA A 80 -7.87 23.22 8.89
N TYR A 81 -8.66 22.26 8.38
CA TYR A 81 -9.70 22.51 7.39
C TYR A 81 -11.06 22.78 8.07
N PRO A 82 -11.82 23.79 7.62
CA PRO A 82 -13.16 24.06 8.13
C PRO A 82 -14.14 22.95 7.71
N ALA A 83 -15.25 22.82 8.45
CA ALA A 83 -16.37 21.97 8.07
C ALA A 83 -16.89 22.34 6.66
N GLY A 84 -17.29 21.34 5.86
CA GLY A 84 -17.74 21.52 4.47
C GLY A 84 -16.63 21.43 3.41
N HIS A 85 -15.35 21.35 3.79
CA HIS A 85 -14.26 21.15 2.83
C HIS A 85 -14.34 19.80 2.10
N THR A 86 -14.84 18.77 2.78
CA THR A 86 -15.00 17.40 2.26
C THR A 86 -15.79 17.38 0.95
N ALA A 87 -16.94 18.06 0.88
CA ALA A 87 -17.78 18.07 -0.33
C ALA A 87 -17.06 18.66 -1.56
N ARG A 88 -16.17 19.65 -1.35
CA ARG A 88 -15.35 20.22 -2.44
C ARG A 88 -14.34 19.21 -2.93
N ALA A 89 -13.58 18.60 -2.02
CA ALA A 89 -12.57 17.59 -2.36
C ALA A 89 -13.20 16.36 -3.03
N VAL A 90 -14.37 15.92 -2.57
CA VAL A 90 -15.14 14.82 -3.19
C VAL A 90 -15.54 15.13 -4.63
N ARG A 91 -16.06 16.34 -4.91
CA ARG A 91 -16.40 16.73 -6.28
C ARG A 91 -15.17 16.81 -7.18
N GLU A 92 -14.07 17.34 -6.64
CA GLU A 92 -12.80 17.45 -7.35
C GLU A 92 -12.25 16.05 -7.71
N ALA A 93 -12.17 15.14 -6.74
CA ALA A 93 -11.75 13.75 -6.95
C ALA A 93 -12.68 12.99 -7.92
N ALA A 94 -14.00 13.16 -7.79
CA ALA A 94 -14.98 12.52 -8.67
C ALA A 94 -14.89 13.00 -10.13
N ALA A 95 -14.38 14.22 -10.34
CA ALA A 95 -14.10 14.76 -11.68
C ALA A 95 -12.71 14.35 -12.21
N GLY A 96 -11.97 13.48 -11.52
CA GLY A 96 -10.61 13.09 -11.88
C GLY A 96 -9.55 14.15 -11.53
N GLY A 97 -9.91 15.15 -10.73
CA GLY A 97 -9.00 16.16 -10.19
C GLY A 97 -8.38 15.75 -8.85
N GLY A 98 -7.74 16.72 -8.18
CA GLY A 98 -7.05 16.50 -6.91
C GLY A 98 -5.80 15.62 -7.05
N ALA A 99 -5.13 15.35 -5.93
CA ALA A 99 -3.95 14.50 -5.95
C ALA A 99 -4.28 13.08 -6.40
N VAL A 100 -5.43 12.54 -5.94
CA VAL A 100 -5.89 11.20 -6.29
C VAL A 100 -6.12 11.03 -7.79
N GLY A 101 -6.84 11.95 -8.43
CA GLY A 101 -7.16 11.85 -9.85
C GLY A 101 -5.93 12.00 -10.74
N LEU A 102 -5.05 12.96 -10.41
CA LEU A 102 -3.81 13.19 -11.16
C LEU A 102 -2.84 12.01 -11.07
N LEU A 103 -2.60 11.49 -9.87
CA LEU A 103 -1.68 10.35 -9.68
C LEU A 103 -2.27 9.05 -10.23
N ALA A 104 -3.57 8.81 -10.03
CA ALA A 104 -4.21 7.63 -10.58
C ALA A 104 -4.19 7.65 -12.11
N GLY A 105 -4.46 8.81 -12.74
CA GLY A 105 -4.31 8.98 -14.19
C GLY A 105 -2.88 8.74 -14.67
N LEU A 106 -1.88 9.22 -13.93
CA LEU A 106 -0.46 8.99 -14.25
C LEU A 106 -0.07 7.51 -14.20
N TYR A 107 -0.58 6.76 -13.21
CA TYR A 107 -0.23 5.36 -12.99
C TYR A 107 -1.23 4.35 -13.58
N GLY A 108 -2.18 4.81 -14.40
CA GLY A 108 -3.17 3.95 -15.06
C GLY A 108 -4.17 3.30 -14.11
N ALA A 109 -4.42 3.89 -12.94
CA ALA A 109 -5.37 3.41 -11.97
C ALA A 109 -6.74 4.10 -12.14
N GLY A 110 -7.82 3.31 -12.15
CA GLY A 110 -9.17 3.87 -12.18
C GLY A 110 -9.61 4.32 -10.79
N VAL A 111 -10.29 5.47 -10.68
CA VAL A 111 -10.75 6.03 -9.40
C VAL A 111 -12.26 5.91 -9.25
N ARG A 112 -12.71 5.45 -8.07
CA ARG A 112 -14.10 5.52 -7.62
C ARG A 112 -14.17 6.25 -6.28
N VAL A 113 -15.03 7.26 -6.22
CA VAL A 113 -15.33 7.98 -4.97
C VAL A 113 -16.69 7.55 -4.47
N VAL A 114 -16.79 7.21 -3.18
CA VAL A 114 -18.01 6.71 -2.54
C VAL A 114 -18.33 7.62 -1.35
N ASP A 115 -19.47 8.32 -1.42
CA ASP A 115 -19.97 9.11 -0.29
C ASP A 115 -20.69 8.20 0.70
N MET A 116 -20.14 8.12 1.91
CA MET A 116 -20.74 7.41 3.03
C MET A 116 -21.47 8.36 3.99
N ALA A 117 -20.90 9.54 4.23
CA ALA A 117 -21.45 10.51 5.17
C ALA A 117 -21.01 11.97 4.96
N VAL A 118 -20.85 12.46 3.74
CA VAL A 118 -20.46 13.85 3.47
C VAL A 118 -21.56 14.82 3.95
N ASP A 119 -21.17 15.87 4.67
CA ASP A 119 -22.07 16.89 5.22
C ASP A 119 -22.43 17.94 4.16
N THR A 120 -23.24 17.51 3.20
CA THR A 120 -23.76 18.36 2.12
C THR A 120 -25.09 17.81 1.62
N ASP A 121 -25.84 18.57 0.83
CA ASP A 121 -27.01 18.01 0.14
C ASP A 121 -26.54 16.96 -0.89
N ALA A 122 -27.14 15.77 -0.87
CA ALA A 122 -26.80 14.68 -1.79
C ALA A 122 -26.97 15.08 -3.26
N ALA A 123 -27.94 15.96 -3.55
CA ALA A 123 -28.17 16.48 -4.90
C ALA A 123 -27.01 17.34 -5.44
N LEU A 124 -26.05 17.74 -4.60
CA LEU A 124 -24.86 18.50 -4.99
C LEU A 124 -23.65 17.62 -5.33
N LEU A 125 -23.81 16.30 -5.26
CA LEU A 125 -22.79 15.32 -5.65
C LEU A 125 -23.30 14.50 -6.84
N PRO A 126 -22.41 13.96 -7.69
CA PRO A 126 -22.83 13.04 -8.75
C PRO A 126 -23.56 11.82 -8.17
N ASP A 127 -24.62 11.35 -8.84
CA ASP A 127 -25.43 10.21 -8.37
C ASP A 127 -24.59 8.96 -8.07
N ALA A 128 -23.59 8.68 -8.91
CA ALA A 128 -22.68 7.55 -8.72
C ALA A 128 -21.88 7.62 -7.41
N VAL A 129 -21.60 8.84 -6.92
CA VAL A 129 -20.90 9.09 -5.66
C VAL A 129 -21.87 9.00 -4.48
N ALA A 130 -23.03 9.66 -4.58
CA ALA A 130 -24.02 9.79 -3.51
C ALA A 130 -24.88 8.53 -3.28
N ARG A 131 -24.92 7.59 -4.24
CA ARG A 131 -25.75 6.38 -4.24
C ARG A 131 -25.70 5.60 -2.92
N TYR A 132 -24.55 5.57 -2.27
CA TYR A 132 -24.28 4.73 -1.11
C TYR A 132 -24.35 5.46 0.23
N ARG A 133 -24.78 6.73 0.21
CA ARG A 133 -24.82 7.57 1.42
C ARG A 133 -25.69 6.95 2.49
N VAL A 134 -25.14 6.84 3.70
CA VAL A 134 -25.82 6.30 4.88
C VAL A 134 -26.44 7.41 5.73
N ARG A 135 -25.83 8.59 5.76
CA ARG A 135 -26.30 9.78 6.50
C ARG A 135 -25.58 11.05 6.03
N ALA A 136 -25.94 12.21 6.55
CA ALA A 136 -25.12 13.42 6.45
C ALA A 136 -24.33 13.60 7.76
N ALA A 137 -23.00 13.59 7.66
CA ALA A 137 -22.02 13.66 8.76
C ALA A 137 -22.17 12.62 9.87
N SER A 138 -21.06 11.99 10.28
CA SER A 138 -21.02 11.15 11.48
C SER A 138 -21.15 12.00 12.76
N GLY A 139 -21.64 11.41 13.85
CA GLY A 139 -21.76 12.08 15.14
C GLY A 139 -20.40 12.49 15.75
N SER A 140 -20.45 13.42 16.71
CA SER A 140 -19.26 13.87 17.46
C SER A 140 -18.86 12.82 18.50
N ILE A 141 -17.85 12.01 18.17
CA ILE A 141 -17.43 10.80 18.91
C ILE A 141 -16.98 11.02 20.36
N ASP A 142 -16.73 12.26 20.77
CA ASP A 142 -16.43 12.62 22.15
C ASP A 142 -17.68 12.64 23.05
N ARG A 143 -18.88 12.76 22.48
CA ARG A 143 -20.15 12.92 23.21
C ARG A 143 -21.26 11.98 22.74
N HIS A 144 -21.28 11.65 21.46
CA HIS A 144 -22.34 10.90 20.80
C HIS A 144 -21.75 9.78 19.95
N ASP A 145 -22.54 8.74 19.69
CA ASP A 145 -22.14 7.71 18.73
C ASP A 145 -21.95 8.34 17.34
N ALA A 146 -20.93 7.89 16.61
CA ALA A 146 -20.73 8.28 15.22
C ALA A 146 -21.94 7.86 14.38
N LEU A 147 -22.43 6.65 14.61
CA LEU A 147 -23.51 5.98 13.89
C LEU A 147 -24.41 5.19 14.84
N THR A 148 -25.63 4.91 14.41
CA THR A 148 -26.39 3.78 14.99
C THR A 148 -25.76 2.45 14.55
N THR A 149 -26.05 1.35 15.25
CA THR A 149 -25.58 0.00 14.82
C THR A 149 -26.03 -0.34 13.41
N ALA A 150 -27.30 -0.07 13.08
CA ALA A 150 -27.85 -0.37 11.77
C ALA A 150 -27.12 0.41 10.66
N GLN A 151 -26.76 1.67 10.92
CA GLN A 151 -25.96 2.48 9.99
C GLN A 151 -24.53 1.97 9.86
N ALA A 152 -23.88 1.57 10.95
CA ALA A 152 -22.54 0.97 10.89
C ALA A 152 -22.54 -0.33 10.11
N GLU A 153 -23.54 -1.18 10.33
CA GLU A 153 -23.73 -2.43 9.61
C GLU A 153 -24.04 -2.21 8.12
N GLN A 154 -24.90 -1.23 7.80
CA GLN A 154 -25.17 -0.83 6.42
C GLN A 154 -23.89 -0.34 5.72
N ALA A 155 -23.14 0.57 6.36
CA ALA A 155 -21.90 1.09 5.81
C ALA A 155 -20.86 -0.02 5.59
N PHE A 156 -20.74 -0.95 6.53
CA PHE A 156 -19.87 -2.11 6.39
C PHE A 156 -20.25 -2.98 5.17
N ARG A 157 -21.54 -3.30 5.01
CA ARG A 157 -22.01 -4.04 3.83
C ARG A 157 -21.75 -3.29 2.53
N THR A 158 -21.97 -1.98 2.51
CA THR A 158 -21.65 -1.14 1.35
C THR A 158 -20.17 -1.28 0.99
N GLY A 159 -19.28 -1.27 1.98
CA GLY A 159 -17.85 -1.52 1.75
C GLY A 159 -17.58 -2.85 1.05
N MET A 160 -18.23 -3.92 1.52
CA MET A 160 -18.14 -5.24 0.90
C MET A 160 -18.67 -5.23 -0.54
N GLU A 161 -19.85 -4.64 -0.78
CA GLU A 161 -20.46 -4.51 -2.11
C GLU A 161 -19.54 -3.74 -3.08
N VAL A 162 -18.90 -2.67 -2.61
CA VAL A 162 -17.96 -1.89 -3.43
C VAL A 162 -16.72 -2.71 -3.76
N ALA A 163 -16.18 -3.48 -2.82
CA ALA A 163 -15.05 -4.38 -3.09
C ALA A 163 -15.42 -5.43 -4.14
N ASP A 164 -16.58 -6.09 -3.99
CA ASP A 164 -17.08 -7.06 -4.96
C ASP A 164 -17.21 -6.43 -6.35
N ALA A 165 -17.79 -5.23 -6.46
CA ALA A 165 -17.96 -4.54 -7.72
C ALA A 165 -16.63 -4.21 -8.42
N GLU A 166 -15.59 -3.76 -7.69
CA GLU A 166 -14.29 -3.49 -8.30
C GLU A 166 -13.57 -4.79 -8.71
N ILE A 167 -13.64 -5.83 -7.88
CA ILE A 167 -13.00 -7.13 -8.15
C ILE A 167 -13.66 -7.84 -9.34
N ASP A 168 -15.00 -7.87 -9.38
CA ASP A 168 -15.76 -8.42 -10.50
C ASP A 168 -15.56 -7.59 -11.79
N GLY A 169 -15.26 -6.30 -11.63
CA GLY A 169 -14.83 -5.41 -12.71
C GLY A 169 -13.41 -5.68 -13.22
N GLY A 170 -12.69 -6.65 -12.65
CA GLY A 170 -11.36 -7.08 -13.09
C GLY A 170 -10.20 -6.37 -12.40
N ALA A 171 -10.41 -5.78 -11.21
CA ALA A 171 -9.32 -5.23 -10.42
C ALA A 171 -8.30 -6.31 -10.06
N ASP A 172 -7.04 -6.13 -10.45
CA ASP A 172 -5.95 -7.03 -10.02
C ASP A 172 -5.25 -6.52 -8.76
N LEU A 173 -5.40 -5.25 -8.38
CA LEU A 173 -4.90 -4.64 -7.15
C LEU A 173 -5.86 -3.53 -6.73
N LEU A 174 -6.19 -3.48 -5.44
CA LEU A 174 -6.99 -2.39 -4.88
C LEU A 174 -6.09 -1.38 -4.16
N VAL A 175 -6.49 -0.13 -4.20
CA VAL A 175 -5.89 0.98 -3.46
C VAL A 175 -7.00 1.67 -2.69
N ILE A 176 -6.80 1.91 -1.40
CA ILE A 176 -7.84 2.52 -0.55
C ILE A 176 -7.41 3.90 -0.04
N GLY A 177 -8.35 4.84 -0.05
CA GLY A 177 -8.15 6.17 0.53
C GLY A 177 -9.40 6.70 1.24
N ASP A 178 -9.22 7.79 1.97
CA ASP A 178 -10.29 8.53 2.63
C ASP A 178 -10.27 10.02 2.27
N ILE A 179 -11.45 10.65 2.31
CA ILE A 179 -11.63 12.11 2.30
C ILE A 179 -12.63 12.45 3.41
N GLY A 180 -12.18 13.14 4.45
CA GLY A 180 -13.09 13.50 5.55
C GLY A 180 -12.50 14.45 6.57
N VAL A 181 -13.11 15.62 6.76
CA VAL A 181 -12.69 16.51 7.85
C VAL A 181 -12.99 15.85 9.20
N GLY A 182 -11.94 15.70 10.01
CA GLY A 182 -12.01 15.05 11.31
C GLY A 182 -11.65 13.55 11.30
N SER A 183 -11.42 12.94 10.12
CA SER A 183 -11.11 11.51 10.00
C SER A 183 -9.87 11.10 10.81
N THR A 184 -8.81 11.91 10.80
CA THR A 184 -7.59 11.62 11.59
C THR A 184 -7.84 11.56 13.11
N THR A 185 -8.85 12.27 13.61
CA THR A 185 -9.24 12.19 15.03
C THR A 185 -9.95 10.87 15.32
N ALA A 186 -10.89 10.47 14.46
CA ALA A 186 -11.57 9.18 14.57
C ALA A 186 -10.59 8.00 14.43
N ALA A 187 -9.68 8.08 13.46
CA ALA A 187 -8.60 7.09 13.26
C ALA A 187 -7.73 6.94 14.51
N ALA A 188 -7.29 8.05 15.12
CA ALA A 188 -6.50 8.03 16.33
C ALA A 188 -7.24 7.41 17.53
N VAL A 189 -8.57 7.58 17.60
CA VAL A 189 -9.40 6.93 18.64
C VAL A 189 -9.49 5.42 18.40
N LEU A 190 -9.79 4.98 17.17
CA LEU A 190 -9.86 3.56 16.83
C LEU A 190 -8.52 2.86 17.12
N ILE A 191 -7.42 3.43 16.62
CA ILE A 191 -6.08 2.89 16.84
C ILE A 191 -5.73 2.94 18.33
N GLY A 192 -6.00 4.04 19.03
CA GLY A 192 -5.73 4.18 20.45
C GLY A 192 -6.47 3.12 21.27
N ALA A 193 -7.73 2.87 20.95
CA ALA A 193 -8.56 1.88 21.62
C ALA A 193 -8.04 0.45 21.38
N LEU A 194 -7.68 0.11 20.13
CA LEU A 194 -7.22 -1.23 19.75
C LEU A 194 -5.77 -1.56 20.13
N THR A 195 -4.93 -0.53 20.29
CA THR A 195 -3.51 -0.69 20.68
C THR A 195 -3.24 -0.39 22.16
N GLY A 196 -4.23 0.09 22.90
CA GLY A 196 -4.05 0.54 24.29
C GLY A 196 -3.24 1.84 24.40
N THR A 197 -3.09 2.59 23.30
CA THR A 197 -2.35 3.84 23.26
C THR A 197 -3.15 4.98 23.87
N ASP A 198 -2.49 5.80 24.71
CA ASP A 198 -3.10 7.00 25.25
C ASP A 198 -3.31 8.12 24.20
N ALA A 199 -4.17 9.08 24.54
CA ALA A 199 -4.52 10.15 23.60
C ALA A 199 -3.33 11.02 23.18
N ALA A 200 -2.38 11.31 24.09
CA ALA A 200 -1.25 12.20 23.82
C ALA A 200 -0.22 11.53 22.90
N ALA A 201 -0.04 10.22 23.04
CA ALA A 201 0.85 9.40 22.23
C ALA A 201 0.18 8.86 20.95
N ALA A 202 -1.12 9.15 20.73
CA ALA A 202 -1.84 8.79 19.50
C ALA A 202 -1.77 9.88 18.42
N ILE A 203 -1.45 11.12 18.79
CA ILE A 203 -1.51 12.27 17.87
C ILE A 203 -0.18 13.00 17.72
N GLY A 204 0.10 13.37 16.49
CA GLY A 204 1.14 14.33 16.15
C GLY A 204 0.52 15.70 15.92
N ARG A 205 1.28 16.56 15.25
CA ARG A 205 0.76 17.83 14.76
C ARG A 205 -0.03 17.71 13.44
N GLY A 206 -0.20 16.50 12.90
CA GLY A 206 -1.05 16.23 11.73
C GLY A 206 -0.93 17.26 10.61
N SER A 207 -2.06 17.84 10.23
CA SER A 207 -2.21 18.90 9.22
C SER A 207 -1.51 20.25 9.55
N GLY A 208 -0.53 20.28 10.46
CA GLY A 208 0.21 21.48 10.86
C GLY A 208 -0.44 22.26 12.02
N ILE A 209 -1.13 21.57 12.93
CA ILE A 209 -1.88 22.22 14.02
C ILE A 209 -0.97 22.83 15.10
N ASP A 210 -1.42 23.95 15.69
CA ASP A 210 -0.75 24.61 16.83
C ASP A 210 -0.97 23.86 18.16
N ASP A 211 -0.29 24.30 19.22
CA ASP A 211 -0.38 23.66 20.55
C ASP A 211 -1.80 23.70 21.11
N THR A 212 -2.53 24.78 20.86
CA THR A 212 -3.90 24.94 21.38
C THR A 212 -4.84 23.94 20.71
N THR A 213 -4.70 23.77 19.39
CA THR A 213 -5.44 22.78 18.61
C THR A 213 -5.04 21.37 18.97
N TRP A 214 -3.75 21.11 19.21
CA TRP A 214 -3.27 19.83 19.70
C TRP A 214 -3.88 19.46 21.06
N ILE A 215 -3.94 20.41 22.02
CA ILE A 215 -4.58 20.20 23.33
C ILE A 215 -6.07 19.86 23.16
N ARG A 216 -6.80 20.60 22.30
CA ARG A 216 -8.22 20.31 22.01
C ARG A 216 -8.41 18.92 21.40
N LYS A 217 -7.56 18.54 20.43
CA LYS A 217 -7.59 17.23 19.78
C LYS A 217 -7.28 16.12 20.79
N CYS A 218 -6.29 16.31 21.66
CA CYS A 218 -5.96 15.36 22.73
C CYS A 218 -7.14 15.15 23.69
N ALA A 219 -7.79 16.23 24.14
CA ALA A 219 -8.96 16.14 25.01
C ALA A 219 -10.13 15.40 24.34
N ALA A 220 -10.42 15.71 23.07
CA ALA A 220 -11.43 15.04 22.27
C ALA A 220 -11.17 13.52 22.15
N ILE A 221 -9.93 13.14 21.84
CA ILE A 221 -9.53 11.73 21.69
C ILE A 221 -9.63 11.02 23.02
N ARG A 222 -9.16 11.62 24.12
CA ARG A 222 -9.29 11.06 25.46
C ARG A 222 -10.76 10.76 25.81
N ASP A 223 -11.67 11.67 25.50
CA ASP A 223 -13.11 11.48 25.79
C ASP A 223 -13.73 10.42 24.89
N ALA A 224 -13.39 10.40 23.62
CA ALA A 224 -13.83 9.36 22.69
C ALA A 224 -13.27 7.97 23.06
N LEU A 225 -12.01 7.87 23.50
CA LEU A 225 -11.40 6.63 23.99
C LEU A 225 -12.14 6.06 25.20
N ARG A 226 -12.63 6.91 26.12
CA ARG A 226 -13.46 6.46 27.24
C ARG A 226 -14.76 5.80 26.77
N ARG A 227 -15.34 6.30 25.69
CA ARG A 227 -16.55 5.75 25.07
C ARG A 227 -16.28 4.50 24.24
N ALA A 228 -15.10 4.39 23.62
CA ALA A 228 -14.72 3.23 22.82
C ALA A 228 -14.38 1.99 23.67
N ARG A 229 -13.77 2.17 24.85
CA ARG A 229 -13.32 1.06 25.72
C ARG A 229 -14.39 0.00 26.04
N PRO A 230 -15.64 0.36 26.43
CA PRO A 230 -16.68 -0.61 26.75
C PRO A 230 -17.12 -1.48 25.56
N VAL A 231 -16.86 -1.05 24.32
CA VAL A 231 -17.31 -1.73 23.10
C VAL A 231 -16.18 -2.34 22.29
N LEU A 232 -14.96 -2.43 22.86
CA LEU A 232 -13.79 -3.02 22.19
C LEU A 232 -13.97 -4.48 21.74
N GLY A 233 -14.87 -5.22 22.40
CA GLY A 233 -15.18 -6.60 22.06
C GLY A 233 -16.08 -6.77 20.83
N ASP A 234 -16.68 -5.69 20.34
CA ASP A 234 -17.62 -5.70 19.21
C ASP A 234 -17.13 -4.71 18.14
N PRO A 235 -16.49 -5.20 17.06
CA PRO A 235 -15.92 -4.35 16.02
C PRO A 235 -16.93 -3.41 15.34
N LEU A 236 -18.18 -3.87 15.11
CA LEU A 236 -19.21 -3.03 14.50
C LEU A 236 -19.69 -1.95 15.47
N ARG A 237 -19.82 -2.28 16.76
CA ARG A 237 -20.10 -1.25 17.77
C ARG A 237 -18.95 -0.28 17.98
N LEU A 238 -17.70 -0.74 17.91
CA LEU A 238 -16.55 0.14 17.98
C LEU A 238 -16.57 1.17 16.84
N LEU A 239 -16.83 0.73 15.61
CA LEU A 239 -17.03 1.60 14.45
C LEU A 239 -18.21 2.56 14.65
N ALA A 240 -19.34 2.06 15.15
CA ALA A 240 -20.53 2.87 15.41
C ALA A 240 -20.31 3.95 16.48
N VAL A 241 -19.55 3.64 17.55
CA VAL A 241 -19.35 4.56 18.68
C VAL A 241 -18.26 5.59 18.39
N SER A 242 -17.18 5.18 17.70
CA SER A 242 -15.93 5.93 17.67
C SER A 242 -15.26 6.09 16.30
N GLY A 243 -15.78 5.45 15.26
CA GLY A 243 -15.33 5.60 13.89
C GLY A 243 -16.21 6.59 13.12
N GLY A 244 -16.80 6.11 12.02
CA GLY A 244 -17.66 6.86 11.12
C GLY A 244 -18.15 5.94 10.00
N ALA A 245 -19.03 6.45 9.13
CA ALA A 245 -19.59 5.64 8.02
C ALA A 245 -18.50 5.25 7.00
N ASP A 246 -17.55 6.14 6.76
CA ASP A 246 -16.34 5.93 5.97
C ASP A 246 -15.46 4.82 6.56
N PHE A 247 -15.18 4.83 7.87
CA PHE A 247 -14.42 3.76 8.55
C PHE A 247 -15.13 2.41 8.51
N ALA A 248 -16.45 2.39 8.69
CA ALA A 248 -17.22 1.17 8.60
C ALA A 248 -17.17 0.58 7.19
N ALA A 249 -17.32 1.43 6.16
CA ALA A 249 -17.20 1.01 4.77
C ALA A 249 -15.79 0.56 4.40
N MET A 250 -14.74 1.31 4.78
CA MET A 250 -13.35 0.89 4.57
C MET A 250 -13.07 -0.47 5.23
N SER A 251 -13.61 -0.72 6.43
CA SER A 251 -13.45 -2.00 7.12
C SER A 251 -14.13 -3.15 6.35
N GLY A 252 -15.37 -2.94 5.90
CA GLY A 252 -16.07 -3.92 5.06
C GLY A 252 -15.35 -4.20 3.74
N PHE A 253 -14.84 -3.15 3.10
CA PHE A 253 -14.07 -3.23 1.86
C PHE A 253 -12.79 -4.04 2.03
N LEU A 254 -12.01 -3.76 3.08
CA LEU A 254 -10.76 -4.48 3.37
C LEU A 254 -10.98 -5.95 3.74
N LEU A 255 -12.02 -6.24 4.53
CA LEU A 255 -12.37 -7.62 4.86
C LEU A 255 -12.79 -8.38 3.60
N GLN A 256 -13.66 -7.79 2.79
CA GLN A 256 -14.13 -8.44 1.57
C GLN A 256 -13.01 -8.65 0.56
N ALA A 257 -12.10 -7.68 0.40
CA ALA A 257 -10.92 -7.86 -0.44
C ALA A 257 -10.08 -9.07 -0.01
N ALA A 258 -9.87 -9.26 1.29
CA ALA A 258 -9.17 -10.42 1.84
C ALA A 258 -9.93 -11.74 1.59
N ILE A 259 -11.25 -11.76 1.81
CA ILE A 259 -12.12 -12.93 1.50
C ILE A 259 -12.04 -13.30 0.02
N ARG A 260 -12.03 -12.28 -0.85
CA ARG A 260 -11.95 -12.42 -2.30
C ARG A 260 -10.51 -12.61 -2.81
N ARG A 261 -9.54 -12.77 -1.91
CA ARG A 261 -8.13 -13.00 -2.23
C ARG A 261 -7.54 -11.91 -3.14
N THR A 262 -7.92 -10.66 -2.93
CA THR A 262 -7.45 -9.51 -3.74
C THR A 262 -6.53 -8.62 -2.89
N PRO A 263 -5.30 -8.32 -3.37
CA PRO A 263 -4.37 -7.49 -2.62
C PRO A 263 -4.84 -6.03 -2.52
N VAL A 264 -4.53 -5.39 -1.39
CA VAL A 264 -4.85 -3.98 -1.15
C VAL A 264 -3.62 -3.19 -0.72
N VAL A 265 -3.39 -2.01 -1.30
CA VAL A 265 -2.42 -1.03 -0.81
C VAL A 265 -3.14 -0.01 0.09
N LEU A 266 -2.70 0.04 1.36
CA LEU A 266 -3.17 1.00 2.35
C LEU A 266 -2.47 2.35 2.16
N ASP A 267 -3.18 3.43 2.41
CA ASP A 267 -2.68 4.81 2.32
C ASP A 267 -2.28 5.35 3.69
N GLY A 268 -3.10 6.22 4.27
CA GLY A 268 -2.81 6.91 5.52
C GLY A 268 -3.47 6.29 6.75
N VAL A 269 -3.43 7.06 7.83
CA VAL A 269 -3.90 6.66 9.17
C VAL A 269 -5.35 6.15 9.19
N ALA A 270 -6.24 6.67 8.34
CA ALA A 270 -7.64 6.24 8.33
C ALA A 270 -7.82 4.83 7.74
N SER A 271 -7.12 4.53 6.65
CA SER A 271 -7.07 3.19 6.08
C SER A 271 -6.43 2.19 7.04
N ALA A 272 -5.34 2.57 7.72
CA ALA A 272 -4.68 1.75 8.73
C ALA A 272 -5.56 1.49 9.97
N ALA A 273 -6.36 2.48 10.41
CA ALA A 273 -7.32 2.30 11.50
C ALA A 273 -8.42 1.30 11.12
N SER A 274 -8.95 1.39 9.90
CA SER A 274 -9.96 0.45 9.38
C SER A 274 -9.37 -0.96 9.23
N ALA A 275 -8.15 -1.07 8.70
CA ALA A 275 -7.40 -2.31 8.62
C ALA A 275 -7.20 -2.96 10.00
N LEU A 276 -6.92 -2.17 11.04
CA LEU A 276 -6.76 -2.67 12.40
C LEU A 276 -8.07 -3.18 13.01
N VAL A 277 -9.20 -2.53 12.70
CA VAL A 277 -10.54 -3.07 13.04
C VAL A 277 -10.76 -4.42 12.36
N VAL A 278 -10.38 -4.54 11.08
CA VAL A 278 -10.52 -5.80 10.34
C VAL A 278 -9.56 -6.88 10.86
N GLN A 279 -8.33 -6.55 11.25
CA GLN A 279 -7.43 -7.50 11.93
C GLN A 279 -8.08 -8.08 13.19
N ARG A 280 -8.88 -7.27 13.91
CA ARG A 280 -9.61 -7.75 15.09
C ARG A 280 -10.73 -8.73 14.74
N ILE A 281 -11.33 -8.60 13.56
CA ILE A 281 -12.34 -9.51 13.02
C ILE A 281 -11.68 -10.79 12.48
N ALA A 282 -10.69 -10.62 11.61
CA ALA A 282 -9.97 -11.69 10.93
C ALA A 282 -8.46 -11.46 11.05
N TYR A 283 -7.82 -12.20 11.95
CA TYR A 283 -6.42 -11.99 12.30
C TYR A 283 -5.44 -12.15 11.12
N ARG A 284 -5.84 -12.93 10.10
CA ARG A 284 -5.07 -13.22 8.88
C ARG A 284 -5.20 -12.15 7.80
N ALA A 285 -6.18 -11.26 7.91
CA ALA A 285 -6.45 -10.27 6.88
C ALA A 285 -5.24 -9.36 6.53
N PRO A 286 -4.36 -8.96 7.48
CA PRO A 286 -3.17 -8.19 7.16
C PRO A 286 -2.23 -8.84 6.14
N ASP A 287 -2.22 -10.17 6.00
CA ASP A 287 -1.36 -10.86 5.03
C ASP A 287 -1.72 -10.48 3.57
N TRP A 288 -2.92 -9.92 3.34
CA TRP A 288 -3.44 -9.46 2.05
C TRP A 288 -3.15 -7.99 1.73
N TRP A 289 -2.55 -7.26 2.67
CA TRP A 289 -2.37 -5.82 2.54
C TRP A 289 -0.90 -5.43 2.49
N LEU A 290 -0.64 -4.31 1.84
CA LEU A 290 0.66 -3.66 1.82
C LEU A 290 0.48 -2.22 2.28
N ALA A 291 1.36 -1.74 3.17
CA ALA A 291 1.34 -0.33 3.57
C ALA A 291 2.10 0.52 2.53
N GLY A 292 1.40 1.41 1.83
CA GLY A 292 2.00 2.26 0.81
C GLY A 292 2.98 3.26 1.42
N HIS A 293 2.62 3.89 2.53
CA HIS A 293 3.49 4.83 3.21
C HIS A 293 3.20 4.94 4.71
N VAL A 294 4.10 5.60 5.45
CA VAL A 294 3.85 6.05 6.81
C VAL A 294 3.66 7.56 6.88
N THR A 295 2.63 7.98 7.60
CA THR A 295 2.38 9.40 7.90
C THR A 295 3.11 9.81 9.17
N PRO A 296 3.45 11.09 9.37
CA PRO A 296 3.97 11.60 10.64
C PRO A 296 2.98 11.59 11.83
N GLU A 297 1.76 11.07 11.66
CA GLU A 297 0.85 10.82 12.78
C GLU A 297 1.32 9.57 13.56
N PRO A 298 1.65 9.67 14.86
CA PRO A 298 2.16 8.56 15.67
C PRO A 298 1.23 7.35 15.73
N SER A 299 -0.09 7.56 15.67
CA SER A 299 -1.06 6.47 15.61
C SER A 299 -0.87 5.61 14.36
N HIS A 300 -0.49 6.18 13.22
CA HIS A 300 -0.31 5.40 12.00
C HIS A 300 0.83 4.37 12.18
N ALA A 301 2.00 4.80 12.65
CA ALA A 301 3.12 3.89 12.94
C ALA A 301 2.71 2.77 13.90
N LYS A 302 1.98 3.10 14.97
CA LYS A 302 1.47 2.11 15.94
C LYS A 302 0.50 1.10 15.34
N ALA A 303 -0.35 1.53 14.41
CA ALA A 303 -1.26 0.63 13.70
C ALA A 303 -0.48 -0.33 12.80
N LEU A 304 0.50 0.18 12.06
CA LEU A 304 1.38 -0.60 11.20
C LEU A 304 2.18 -1.63 12.02
N ASP A 305 2.79 -1.21 13.14
CA ASP A 305 3.50 -2.10 14.06
C ASP A 305 2.59 -3.22 14.59
N ARG A 306 1.35 -2.88 14.98
CA ARG A 306 0.38 -3.86 15.51
C ARG A 306 -0.07 -4.88 14.45
N MET A 307 -0.04 -4.49 13.18
CA MET A 307 -0.32 -5.35 12.03
C MET A 307 0.92 -6.04 11.44
N ALA A 308 2.11 -5.74 11.95
CA ALA A 308 3.40 -6.16 11.38
C ALA A 308 3.55 -5.78 9.90
N LEU A 309 3.03 -4.61 9.52
CA LEU A 309 3.15 -4.06 8.17
C LEU A 309 4.26 -3.02 8.14
N GLU A 310 5.29 -3.24 7.34
CA GLU A 310 6.34 -2.26 7.12
C GLU A 310 6.06 -1.46 5.83
N PRO A 311 5.95 -0.12 5.91
CA PRO A 311 5.54 0.75 4.82
C PRO A 311 6.60 0.86 3.73
N LEU A 312 6.19 1.04 2.48
CA LEU A 312 7.13 1.24 1.37
C LEU A 312 7.79 2.62 1.36
N LEU A 313 7.07 3.65 1.79
CA LEU A 313 7.51 5.04 1.69
C LEU A 313 7.43 5.79 3.03
N ASP A 314 8.41 6.65 3.30
CA ASP A 314 8.40 7.59 4.42
C ASP A 314 8.72 9.03 3.94
N TYR A 315 7.81 9.57 3.12
CA TYR A 315 7.90 10.95 2.62
C TYR A 315 7.23 11.98 3.52
N LYS A 316 6.89 11.59 4.76
CA LYS A 316 6.22 12.47 5.73
C LYS A 316 4.91 13.07 5.21
N LEU A 317 4.23 12.39 4.29
CA LEU A 317 2.96 12.81 3.70
C LEU A 317 1.83 12.85 4.74
N ARG A 318 0.92 13.82 4.56
CA ARG A 318 -0.24 14.06 5.46
C ARG A 318 -1.51 14.46 4.70
N TYR A 319 -1.50 14.27 3.38
CA TYR A 319 -2.57 14.76 2.51
C TYR A 319 -3.81 13.86 2.56
N GLY A 320 -3.62 12.54 2.49
CA GLY A 320 -4.72 11.56 2.39
C GLY A 320 -5.10 11.30 0.94
N GLU A 321 -6.37 10.99 0.69
CA GLU A 321 -6.93 10.76 -0.66
C GLU A 321 -6.24 9.62 -1.45
N ALA A 322 -5.70 8.60 -0.78
CA ALA A 322 -4.91 7.53 -1.43
C ALA A 322 -3.55 8.00 -2.02
N THR A 323 -3.11 9.22 -1.74
CA THR A 323 -1.91 9.81 -2.36
C THR A 323 -0.64 9.00 -2.10
N GLY A 324 -0.40 8.59 -0.84
CA GLY A 324 0.78 7.80 -0.47
C GLY A 324 0.74 6.38 -1.02
N ALA A 325 -0.45 5.76 -1.05
CA ALA A 325 -0.64 4.46 -1.68
C ALA A 325 -0.42 4.51 -3.21
N LEU A 326 -0.89 5.56 -3.87
CA LEU A 326 -0.66 5.78 -5.31
C LEU A 326 0.81 6.04 -5.63
N LEU A 327 1.55 6.74 -4.77
CA LEU A 327 3.01 6.90 -4.93
C LEU A 327 3.78 5.58 -4.74
N ALA A 328 3.22 4.64 -3.98
CA ALA A 328 3.80 3.31 -3.80
C ALA A 328 3.43 2.34 -4.94
N LEU A 329 2.35 2.60 -5.69
CA LEU A 329 1.89 1.77 -6.80
C LEU A 329 2.98 1.45 -7.86
N PRO A 330 3.77 2.42 -8.37
CA PRO A 330 4.83 2.10 -9.33
C PRO A 330 5.92 1.18 -8.76
N ILE A 331 6.14 1.18 -7.44
CA ILE A 331 7.08 0.24 -6.78
C ILE A 331 6.51 -1.18 -6.81
N VAL A 332 5.21 -1.33 -6.55
CA VAL A 332 4.51 -2.61 -6.64
C VAL A 332 4.50 -3.13 -8.08
N GLN A 333 4.24 -2.26 -9.05
CA GLN A 333 4.30 -2.60 -10.48
C GLN A 333 5.71 -3.03 -10.90
N ALA A 334 6.75 -2.30 -10.46
CA ALA A 334 8.13 -2.65 -10.73
C ALA A 334 8.52 -4.00 -10.11
N ALA A 335 8.12 -4.28 -8.87
CA ALA A 335 8.37 -5.56 -8.22
C ALA A 335 7.72 -6.73 -9.00
N ALA A 336 6.47 -6.56 -9.45
CA ALA A 336 5.78 -7.55 -10.28
C ALA A 336 6.51 -7.78 -11.62
N LEU A 337 6.88 -6.70 -12.30
CA LEU A 337 7.58 -6.76 -13.59
C LEU A 337 8.95 -7.44 -13.47
N LEU A 338 9.75 -7.09 -12.46
CA LEU A 338 11.07 -7.66 -12.26
C LEU A 338 10.98 -9.15 -11.92
N ALA A 339 10.05 -9.55 -11.06
CA ALA A 339 9.83 -10.97 -10.77
C ALA A 339 9.45 -11.78 -12.02
N ALA A 340 8.74 -11.15 -12.96
CA ALA A 340 8.28 -11.76 -14.18
C ALA A 340 9.34 -11.86 -15.28
N GLU A 341 10.04 -10.76 -15.53
CA GLU A 341 10.81 -10.55 -16.76
C GLU A 341 12.33 -10.55 -16.55
N LEU A 342 12.82 -10.46 -15.29
CA LEU A 342 14.26 -10.47 -15.05
C LEU A 342 14.83 -11.86 -15.41
N PRO A 343 15.78 -11.93 -16.37
CA PRO A 343 16.36 -13.20 -16.78
C PRO A 343 17.22 -13.78 -15.66
N VAL A 344 17.46 -15.10 -15.72
CA VAL A 344 18.43 -15.76 -14.85
C VAL A 344 19.83 -15.22 -15.15
N ASP A 345 20.61 -14.95 -14.09
CA ASP A 345 22.00 -14.54 -14.23
C ASP A 345 22.80 -15.71 -14.81
N ALA A 346 23.40 -15.50 -15.98
CA ALA A 346 24.16 -16.51 -16.71
C ALA A 346 25.31 -17.12 -15.90
N LYS A 347 25.78 -16.46 -14.84
CA LYS A 347 26.80 -17.02 -13.93
C LYS A 347 26.25 -18.13 -13.03
N GLU A 348 24.98 -18.09 -12.65
CA GLU A 348 24.34 -19.18 -11.90
C GLU A 348 23.95 -20.34 -12.82
N ASP A 349 23.49 -20.07 -14.04
CA ASP A 349 23.23 -21.11 -15.05
C ASP A 349 24.49 -21.94 -15.36
N ALA A 350 25.66 -21.29 -15.42
CA ALA A 350 26.93 -21.98 -15.62
C ALA A 350 27.34 -22.85 -14.41
N ALA A 351 27.08 -22.38 -13.19
CA ALA A 351 27.41 -23.11 -11.96
C ALA A 351 26.48 -24.30 -11.68
N GLU A 352 25.20 -24.24 -12.08
CA GLU A 352 24.28 -25.39 -12.04
C GLU A 352 24.64 -26.42 -13.14
N GLY A 353 24.98 -25.97 -14.35
CA GLY A 353 25.43 -26.85 -15.44
C GLY A 353 26.72 -27.62 -15.14
N GLU A 354 27.68 -27.01 -14.44
CA GLU A 354 28.90 -27.68 -13.99
C GLU A 354 28.62 -28.72 -12.88
N LYS A 355 27.72 -28.43 -11.93
CA LYS A 355 27.33 -29.38 -10.87
C LYS A 355 26.50 -30.56 -11.38
N GLU A 356 25.61 -30.34 -12.36
CA GLU A 356 24.87 -31.43 -13.02
C GLU A 356 25.78 -32.32 -13.87
N ALA A 357 26.79 -31.73 -14.54
CA ALA A 357 27.80 -32.50 -15.29
C ALA A 357 28.71 -33.33 -14.34
N GLU A 358 29.07 -32.80 -13.18
CA GLU A 358 29.90 -33.49 -12.19
C GLU A 358 29.15 -34.62 -11.46
N THR A 359 27.85 -34.44 -11.20
CA THR A 359 26.98 -35.50 -10.65
C THR A 359 26.64 -36.59 -11.68
N ALA A 360 26.46 -36.24 -12.95
CA ALA A 360 26.31 -37.23 -14.03
C ALA A 360 27.60 -38.01 -14.32
N ALA A 361 28.77 -37.40 -14.12
CA ALA A 361 30.07 -38.08 -14.23
C ALA A 361 30.34 -39.05 -13.06
N ALA A 362 29.77 -38.79 -11.88
CA ALA A 362 29.92 -39.63 -10.69
C ALA A 362 29.07 -40.93 -10.72
N ASP A 363 27.95 -40.94 -11.46
CA ASP A 363 27.06 -42.11 -11.59
C ASP A 363 27.40 -43.03 -12.77
N GLY A 364 28.46 -42.69 -13.54
CA GLY A 364 28.88 -43.37 -14.75
C GLY A 364 30.22 -44.08 -14.63
N THR A 365 30.42 -44.99 -13.67
CA THR A 365 31.55 -45.95 -13.75
C THR A 365 31.11 -47.34 -13.26
N PRO A 366 31.07 -48.37 -14.14
CA PRO A 366 30.98 -49.76 -13.70
C PRO A 366 32.35 -50.24 -13.22
N ASP A 367 32.35 -50.79 -12.01
CA ASP A 367 33.50 -51.40 -11.35
C ASP A 367 34.05 -52.59 -12.16
N GLY A 368 35.37 -52.63 -12.33
CA GLY A 368 36.05 -53.65 -13.13
C GLY A 368 37.53 -53.37 -13.30
N THR A 369 38.33 -53.63 -12.26
CA THR A 369 39.77 -53.94 -12.38
C THR A 369 39.93 -55.40 -12.85
N PRO A 370 41.01 -55.78 -13.56
CA PRO A 370 42.32 -55.89 -12.90
C PRO A 370 43.59 -55.67 -13.75
N ASP A 371 44.66 -55.44 -12.98
CA ASP A 371 46.06 -55.85 -13.13
C ASP A 371 46.95 -55.47 -14.33
N ASP A 372 48.13 -54.99 -13.88
CA ASP A 372 49.49 -55.39 -14.25
C ASP A 372 50.39 -54.41 -15.04
N ALA A 373 51.44 -54.04 -14.30
CA ALA A 373 52.85 -53.98 -14.68
C ALA A 373 53.39 -52.98 -15.72
N SER A 374 54.49 -52.37 -15.25
CA SER A 374 55.76 -52.08 -15.93
C SER A 374 56.00 -50.70 -16.57
N ASP A 375 57.11 -50.13 -16.09
CA ASP A 375 58.20 -49.52 -16.84
C ASP A 375 58.10 -48.06 -17.35
N ASP A 376 58.86 -47.22 -16.63
CA ASP A 376 60.08 -46.55 -17.13
C ASP A 376 60.02 -45.09 -17.65
N GLU A 377 61.14 -44.42 -17.35
CA GLU A 377 61.71 -43.17 -17.88
C GLU A 377 61.09 -41.78 -17.53
N SER A 378 61.87 -41.05 -16.72
CA SER A 378 61.98 -39.57 -16.71
C SER A 378 62.90 -39.09 -17.87
N PRO A 379 63.25 -37.78 -18.02
CA PRO A 379 62.57 -36.51 -17.71
C PRO A 379 62.57 -35.54 -18.92
N GLY A 380 61.85 -34.41 -18.83
CA GLY A 380 61.93 -33.33 -19.82
C GLY A 380 61.68 -31.96 -19.21
N ASP A 381 62.77 -31.29 -18.86
CA ASP A 381 62.90 -29.89 -18.44
C ASP A 381 62.50 -28.91 -19.56
N GLY A 382 62.07 -27.69 -19.20
CA GLY A 382 61.69 -26.67 -20.17
C GLY A 382 61.01 -25.43 -19.59
N SER A 383 61.72 -24.71 -18.72
CA SER A 383 61.37 -23.34 -18.31
C SER A 383 61.74 -22.30 -19.39
N ALA A 384 61.00 -21.17 -19.41
CA ALA A 384 61.37 -19.79 -19.79
C ALA A 384 60.18 -19.08 -20.50
N VAL A 385 59.51 -18.10 -19.88
CA VAL A 385 59.86 -16.65 -19.83
C VAL A 385 59.71 -16.00 -21.21
N GLU A 386 58.78 -15.05 -21.40
CA GLU A 386 59.06 -13.61 -21.33
C GLU A 386 57.82 -12.74 -21.69
N ALA A 387 57.94 -11.47 -21.32
CA ALA A 387 56.95 -10.41 -21.20
C ALA A 387 56.60 -9.65 -22.50
N GLY A 388 55.51 -8.88 -22.44
CA GLY A 388 55.20 -7.77 -23.34
C GLY A 388 53.91 -7.07 -22.87
N GLN A 389 54.00 -6.09 -21.98
CA GLN A 389 54.07 -4.64 -22.25
C GLN A 389 52.77 -4.01 -22.80
N ASP A 390 52.18 -3.21 -21.92
CA ASP A 390 51.18 -2.14 -22.10
C ASP A 390 51.60 -1.11 -23.18
N PRO A 391 50.64 -0.37 -23.77
CA PRO A 391 50.43 0.99 -23.25
C PRO A 391 48.96 1.49 -23.26
N SER A 392 48.60 2.25 -22.22
CA SER A 392 47.50 3.24 -22.16
C SER A 392 48.05 4.67 -22.48
N PRO A 393 47.26 5.77 -22.53
CA PRO A 393 45.79 5.95 -22.54
C PRO A 393 45.25 6.91 -23.65
N GLY A 394 43.94 6.86 -23.94
CA GLY A 394 43.23 7.82 -24.79
C GLY A 394 41.94 8.35 -24.13
N ALA A 395 41.75 9.66 -24.17
CA ALA A 395 40.83 10.43 -23.32
C ALA A 395 39.35 10.48 -23.78
N SER A 396 38.47 10.52 -22.77
CA SER A 396 37.20 11.24 -22.62
C SER A 396 36.27 11.50 -23.83
N ALA A 397 35.05 10.95 -23.75
CA ALA A 397 33.83 11.66 -24.14
C ALA A 397 32.64 11.12 -23.33
N GLY A 398 32.03 11.98 -22.50
CA GLY A 398 30.83 11.69 -21.72
C GLY A 398 29.53 11.78 -22.55
N PRO A 399 28.39 11.40 -21.96
CA PRO A 399 27.17 11.08 -22.68
C PRO A 399 26.34 12.30 -23.09
N THR A 400 25.68 12.19 -24.25
CA THR A 400 24.67 13.12 -24.77
C THR A 400 23.35 12.95 -24.00
N PRO A 401 22.70 14.02 -23.49
CA PRO A 401 21.39 13.90 -22.88
C PRO A 401 20.30 13.82 -23.95
N GLY A 402 19.53 12.72 -23.94
CA GLY A 402 18.30 12.58 -24.72
C GLY A 402 17.23 13.56 -24.23
N VAL A 403 16.64 14.29 -25.17
CA VAL A 403 15.59 15.29 -24.94
C VAL A 403 14.24 14.59 -24.85
N GLY A 404 13.59 14.64 -23.68
CA GLY A 404 12.19 14.23 -23.51
C GLY A 404 11.21 15.21 -24.20
N PRO A 405 9.94 14.82 -24.41
CA PRO A 405 8.97 15.58 -25.20
C PRO A 405 8.67 16.96 -24.58
N ARG A 406 8.73 18.01 -25.41
CA ARG A 406 8.42 19.40 -25.02
C ARG A 406 6.90 19.61 -25.00
N TYR A 407 6.38 20.13 -23.90
CA TYR A 407 5.01 20.67 -23.84
C TYR A 407 4.87 21.85 -24.81
N ILE A 408 3.88 21.78 -25.69
CA ILE A 408 3.51 22.85 -26.62
C ILE A 408 2.24 23.50 -26.05
N ASP A 409 2.29 24.80 -25.85
CA ASP A 409 1.15 25.59 -25.40
C ASP A 409 0.05 25.56 -26.50
N PRO A 410 -1.18 25.11 -26.20
CA PRO A 410 -2.23 24.90 -27.20
C PRO A 410 -2.82 26.20 -27.76
N ASP A 411 -2.60 27.35 -27.11
CA ASP A 411 -3.12 28.64 -27.56
C ASP A 411 -2.10 29.41 -28.43
N THR A 412 -0.81 29.07 -28.32
CA THR A 412 0.27 29.83 -29.00
C THR A 412 1.19 29.00 -29.88
N GLY A 413 1.18 27.67 -29.79
CA GLY A 413 1.94 26.77 -30.66
C GLY A 413 3.47 26.86 -30.52
N GLN A 414 3.99 27.48 -29.46
CA GLN A 414 5.41 27.71 -29.23
C GLN A 414 5.91 26.90 -28.01
N PRO A 415 7.19 26.42 -28.01
CA PRO A 415 7.76 25.75 -26.85
C PRO A 415 8.08 26.76 -25.73
N SER A 416 7.47 26.56 -24.56
CA SER A 416 7.63 27.42 -23.38
C SER A 416 8.77 26.93 -22.48
N PHE A 417 9.72 27.81 -22.15
CA PHE A 417 10.71 27.60 -21.08
C PHE A 417 10.30 28.41 -19.84
N LEU A 418 9.88 27.72 -18.77
CA LEU A 418 9.60 28.34 -17.47
C LEU A 418 10.87 28.96 -16.88
N LYS A 419 10.99 30.29 -16.95
CA LYS A 419 11.97 31.06 -16.16
C LYS A 419 11.36 31.43 -14.80
N HIS A 420 11.80 30.75 -13.75
CA HIS A 420 11.58 31.19 -12.37
C HIS A 420 12.42 32.46 -12.10
N THR A 421 11.74 33.56 -11.77
CA THR A 421 12.38 34.74 -11.17
C THR A 421 11.88 34.83 -9.72
N PRO A 422 12.75 34.94 -8.71
CA PRO A 422 12.31 35.07 -7.32
C PRO A 422 11.78 36.48 -7.03
N PRO A 423 10.83 36.64 -6.10
CA PRO A 423 10.25 37.95 -5.78
C PRO A 423 11.23 38.79 -4.95
N THR A 424 11.49 40.02 -5.40
CA THR A 424 12.08 41.09 -4.61
C THR A 424 10.99 41.84 -3.87
N THR A 425 11.09 41.90 -2.54
CA THR A 425 10.27 42.71 -1.63
C THR A 425 10.40 44.20 -1.95
N PRO A 426 9.35 44.98 -1.66
CA PRO A 426 9.51 46.05 -0.69
C PRO A 426 8.61 45.89 0.54
#